data_AF-A0A5R2NAW4-F1
#
_entry.id   AF-A0A5R2NAW4-F1
#
_cell.length_a   1.000
_cell.length_b   1.000
_cell.length_c   1.000
_cell.angle_alpha   90.00
_cell.angle_beta   90.00
_cell.angle_gamma   90.00
#
_symmetry.space_group_name_H-M   'P 1'
#
loop_
_entity.id
_entity.type
_entity.pdbx_description
1 polymer ?
#
loop_
_entity_poly.entity_id
_entity_poly.type
_entity_poly.pdbx_seq_one_letter_code
_entity_poly.pdbx_strand_id
1 'polypeptide(L)'
;LVTGLKKGKGTLVLFHVTPEATWSNLPISGSFVEMLRRIVQLSRNQGAAVANAEAAATSLAPYRMIAADGSLVPPTPDARPLVPGAGTLPVTFENPPGLYGSETGVFAHNLLDVASTFEPLARPQVTVPVTTIQYAFDESRNLKGALVAAALLLMLLDTLVVLWMGGLFWRRPRRAGAAATTAAVLIALGALFGHADLARADDAKPSDQAAIEAISKTRIAYVLTGVPGVDSISRAGLEGLTRFLIEKTALEPGAPAGVDISKDELSFYPLIYWPIDPAAPMPSQAAIARIDAYMQQGGTVLFDTR
;
A
#
# COMPACT_ATOMS: atom_id res chain seq x y z
N LEU A 1 13.14 -11.52 23.67
CA LEU A 1 14.21 -10.83 22.88
C LEU A 1 14.74 -11.81 21.84
N VAL A 2 14.66 -11.50 20.54
CA VAL A 2 15.14 -12.41 19.47
C VAL A 2 16.42 -11.83 18.86
N THR A 3 17.49 -12.62 18.78
CA THR A 3 18.75 -12.19 18.15
C THR A 3 19.15 -13.16 17.04
N GLY A 4 19.73 -12.64 15.97
CA GLY A 4 20.22 -13.44 14.85
C GLY A 4 21.68 -13.15 14.53
N LEU A 5 22.45 -14.19 14.19
CA LEU A 5 23.84 -14.10 13.73
C LEU A 5 24.03 -14.97 12.49
N LYS A 6 24.54 -14.42 11.39
CA LYS A 6 25.01 -15.24 10.26
C LYS A 6 26.32 -15.91 10.64
N LYS A 7 26.40 -17.24 10.52
CA LYS A 7 27.59 -18.04 10.81
C LYS A 7 27.82 -19.05 9.69
N GLY A 8 28.92 -18.88 8.94
CA GLY A 8 29.23 -19.70 7.78
C GLY A 8 28.12 -19.63 6.73
N LYS A 9 27.61 -20.79 6.30
CA LYS A 9 26.53 -20.92 5.31
C LYS A 9 25.11 -20.82 5.90
N GLY A 10 24.95 -20.49 7.18
CA GLY A 10 23.64 -20.46 7.85
C GLY A 10 23.44 -19.28 8.79
N THR A 11 22.27 -19.26 9.44
CA THR A 11 21.88 -18.23 10.40
C THR A 11 21.53 -18.89 11.74
N LEU A 12 22.21 -18.48 12.81
CA LEU A 12 21.85 -18.81 14.19
C LEU A 12 20.79 -17.82 14.66
N VAL A 13 19.66 -18.33 15.15
CA VAL A 13 18.60 -17.52 15.74
C VAL A 13 18.42 -17.96 17.19
N LEU A 14 18.55 -17.02 18.13
CA LEU A 14 18.39 -17.28 19.56
C LEU A 14 17.15 -16.55 20.07
N PHE A 15 16.27 -17.31 20.72
CA PHE A 15 15.10 -16.81 21.42
C PHE A 15 15.41 -16.70 22.91
N HIS A 16 15.46 -15.47 23.41
CA HIS A 16 15.64 -15.19 24.83
C HIS A 16 14.26 -15.11 25.45
N VAL A 17 13.82 -16.25 25.99
CA VAL A 17 12.52 -16.43 26.63
C VAL A 17 12.73 -17.02 28.02
N THR A 18 12.02 -16.48 29.00
CA THR A 18 12.02 -16.96 30.39
C THR A 18 11.15 -18.22 30.49
N PRO A 19 11.38 -19.09 31.48
CA PRO A 19 10.52 -20.25 31.73
C PRO A 19 9.11 -19.86 32.21
N GLU A 20 8.93 -18.64 32.72
CA GLU A 20 7.64 -18.11 33.18
C GLU A 20 7.07 -17.06 32.21
N ALA A 21 5.76 -17.10 31.98
CA ALA A 21 5.04 -16.24 31.04
C ALA A 21 4.79 -14.79 31.55
N THR A 22 5.25 -14.47 32.76
CA THR A 22 5.07 -13.16 33.41
C THR A 22 5.86 -12.04 32.75
N TRP A 23 7.01 -12.35 32.12
CA TRP A 23 7.88 -11.38 31.44
C TRP A 23 7.80 -11.45 29.91
N SER A 24 7.47 -12.61 29.35
CA SER A 24 7.27 -12.79 27.91
C SER A 24 6.32 -13.94 27.62
N ASN A 25 5.23 -13.63 26.92
CA ASN A 25 4.28 -14.61 26.38
C ASN A 25 4.65 -15.08 24.96
N LEU A 26 5.87 -14.77 24.49
CA LEU A 26 6.29 -15.06 23.12
C LEU A 26 6.19 -16.56 22.76
N PRO A 27 6.68 -17.53 23.56
CA PRO A 27 6.62 -18.95 23.17
C PRO A 27 5.21 -19.50 22.97
N ILE A 28 4.22 -18.90 23.61
CA ILE A 28 2.81 -19.30 23.54
C ILE A 28 1.98 -18.43 22.60
N SER A 29 2.60 -17.42 21.96
CA SER A 29 1.93 -16.53 21.01
C SER A 29 1.91 -17.12 19.60
N GLY A 30 0.88 -16.75 18.82
CA GLY A 30 0.83 -17.10 17.39
C GLY A 30 2.02 -16.53 16.60
N SER A 31 2.55 -15.37 17.01
CA SER A 31 3.71 -14.75 16.36
C SER A 31 4.99 -15.59 16.47
N PHE A 32 5.15 -16.40 17.52
CA PHE A 32 6.28 -17.33 17.62
C PHE A 32 6.17 -18.47 16.61
N VAL A 33 4.96 -18.98 16.37
CA VAL A 33 4.71 -19.96 15.31
C VAL A 33 5.03 -19.37 13.94
N GLU A 34 4.64 -18.12 13.68
CA GLU A 34 4.98 -17.42 12.44
C GLU A 34 6.48 -17.21 12.27
N MET A 35 7.19 -16.82 13.34
CA MET A 35 8.66 -16.70 13.33
C MET A 35 9.34 -18.03 13.02
N LEU A 36 8.91 -19.13 13.65
CA LEU A 36 9.43 -20.47 13.35
C LEU A 36 9.16 -20.87 11.90
N ARG A 37 7.94 -20.65 11.39
CA ARG A 37 7.60 -20.91 9.99
C ARG A 37 8.51 -20.11 9.05
N ARG A 38 8.75 -18.84 9.34
CA ARG A 38 9.63 -17.98 8.53
C ARG A 38 11.09 -18.44 8.56
N ILE A 39 11.60 -18.88 9.72
CA ILE A 39 12.96 -19.42 9.85
C ILE A 39 13.10 -20.71 9.04
N VAL A 40 12.12 -21.62 9.12
CA VAL A 40 12.13 -22.86 8.34
C VAL A 40 12.08 -22.57 6.83
N GLN A 41 11.24 -21.62 6.39
CA GLN A 41 11.21 -21.17 4.99
C GLN A 41 12.57 -20.61 4.53
N LEU A 42 13.17 -19.73 5.33
CA LEU A 42 14.50 -19.17 5.04
C LEU A 42 15.59 -20.25 4.98
N SER A 43 15.51 -21.27 5.82
CA SER A 43 16.43 -22.41 5.79
C SER A 43 16.26 -23.27 4.52
N ARG A 44 15.02 -23.46 4.04
CA ARG A 44 14.71 -24.26 2.85
C ARG A 44 15.07 -23.54 1.54
N ASN A 45 14.91 -22.22 1.50
CA ASN A 45 15.14 -21.42 0.29
C ASN A 45 16.64 -21.14 0.00
N GLN A 46 17.58 -21.56 0.85
CA GLN A 46 19.03 -21.36 0.65
C GLN A 46 19.68 -22.41 -0.26
N GLY A 47 18.96 -22.87 -1.29
CA GLY A 47 19.56 -23.62 -2.42
C GLY A 47 19.90 -25.09 -2.16
N ALA A 48 19.54 -25.67 -1.02
CA ALA A 48 19.82 -27.06 -0.72
C ALA A 48 18.68 -28.00 -1.15
N ALA A 49 18.33 -28.01 -2.45
CA ALA A 49 17.53 -29.11 -3.01
C ALA A 49 18.30 -30.45 -2.99
N VAL A 50 19.63 -30.43 -2.79
CA VAL A 50 20.50 -31.61 -2.90
C VAL A 50 20.78 -32.30 -1.55
N ALA A 51 20.37 -31.72 -0.41
CA ALA A 51 20.73 -32.27 0.90
C ALA A 51 19.68 -33.21 1.52
N ASN A 52 18.45 -33.26 0.99
CA ASN A 52 17.45 -34.27 1.36
C ASN A 52 17.29 -35.25 0.20
N ALA A 53 18.22 -36.20 0.11
CA ALA A 53 18.18 -37.30 -0.84
C ALA A 53 16.97 -38.25 -0.68
N GLU A 54 16.12 -38.05 0.34
CA GLU A 54 14.85 -38.76 0.50
C GLU A 54 13.65 -38.09 -0.22
N ALA A 55 13.81 -36.85 -0.70
CA ALA A 55 12.83 -36.16 -1.55
C ALA A 55 13.29 -36.11 -3.03
N ALA A 56 14.10 -37.09 -3.44
CA ALA A 56 14.47 -37.28 -4.84
C ALA A 56 13.20 -37.41 -5.69
N ALA A 57 13.11 -36.60 -6.76
CA ALA A 57 12.08 -36.62 -7.80
C ALA A 57 10.72 -35.94 -7.55
N THR A 58 10.61 -34.98 -6.62
CA THR A 58 9.41 -34.09 -6.65
C THR A 58 9.62 -32.99 -7.70
N SER A 59 8.93 -33.09 -8.82
CA SER A 59 8.88 -32.06 -9.86
C SER A 59 8.40 -30.73 -9.26
N LEU A 60 9.23 -29.69 -9.34
CA LEU A 60 8.94 -28.37 -8.77
C LEU A 60 8.12 -27.54 -9.76
N ALA A 61 6.88 -27.22 -9.40
CA ALA A 61 6.02 -26.41 -10.25
C ALA A 61 6.56 -24.98 -10.42
N PRO A 62 6.38 -24.34 -11.57
CA PRO A 62 6.74 -22.94 -11.76
C PRO A 62 5.91 -22.03 -10.83
N TYR A 63 6.55 -21.17 -10.04
CA TYR A 63 5.86 -20.28 -9.09
C TYR A 63 5.93 -18.80 -9.50
N ARG A 64 7.11 -18.29 -9.84
CA ARG A 64 7.31 -16.94 -10.40
C ARG A 64 8.47 -16.93 -11.38
N MET A 65 8.36 -16.21 -12.49
CA MET A 65 9.40 -16.14 -13.52
C MET A 65 10.01 -14.76 -13.61
N ILE A 66 11.26 -14.68 -14.06
CA ILE A 66 11.93 -13.42 -14.34
C ILE A 66 11.55 -12.99 -15.75
N ALA A 67 10.88 -11.84 -15.88
CA ALA A 67 10.60 -11.22 -17.16
C ALA A 67 11.86 -10.57 -17.76
N ALA A 68 11.81 -10.16 -19.03
CA ALA A 68 12.96 -9.58 -19.74
C ALA A 68 13.48 -8.27 -19.10
N ASP A 69 12.65 -7.59 -18.32
CA ASP A 69 12.98 -6.39 -17.56
C ASP A 69 13.57 -6.70 -16.16
N GLY A 70 13.67 -7.98 -15.78
CA GLY A 70 14.14 -8.44 -14.48
C GLY A 70 13.06 -8.50 -13.39
N SER A 71 11.79 -8.20 -13.71
CA SER A 71 10.69 -8.28 -12.74
C SER A 71 10.21 -9.72 -12.51
N LEU A 72 9.67 -10.01 -11.32
CA LEU A 72 9.08 -11.32 -11.01
C LEU A 72 7.59 -11.34 -11.39
N VAL A 73 7.26 -12.09 -12.44
CA VAL A 73 5.91 -12.23 -13.01
C VAL A 73 5.33 -13.64 -12.76
N PRO A 74 4.00 -13.84 -12.90
CA PRO A 74 3.41 -15.17 -12.88
C PRO A 74 4.02 -16.10 -13.95
N PRO A 75 3.95 -17.43 -13.76
CA PRO A 75 4.42 -18.40 -14.74
C PRO A 75 3.79 -18.21 -16.12
N THR A 76 4.60 -18.29 -17.17
CA THR A 76 4.09 -18.34 -18.55
C THR A 76 3.46 -19.71 -18.84
N PRO A 77 2.54 -19.81 -19.81
CA PRO A 77 1.92 -21.09 -20.19
C PRO A 77 2.94 -22.15 -20.65
N ASP A 78 4.08 -21.71 -21.18
CA ASP A 78 5.14 -22.58 -21.69
C ASP A 78 6.09 -23.09 -20.59
N ALA A 79 6.04 -22.51 -19.38
CA ALA A 79 6.91 -22.90 -18.29
C ALA A 79 6.53 -24.28 -17.74
N ARG A 80 7.46 -25.22 -17.84
CA ARG A 80 7.32 -26.58 -17.34
C ARG A 80 7.89 -26.73 -15.94
N PRO A 81 7.35 -27.68 -15.15
CA PRO A 81 7.93 -28.04 -13.87
C PRO A 81 9.41 -28.44 -13.99
N LEU A 82 10.20 -28.03 -12.99
CA LEU A 82 11.64 -28.27 -12.92
C LEU A 82 11.90 -29.55 -12.11
N VAL A 83 12.61 -30.52 -12.69
CA VAL A 83 13.00 -31.74 -11.99
C VAL A 83 14.45 -31.59 -11.53
N PRO A 84 14.71 -31.39 -10.22
CA PRO A 84 16.08 -31.26 -9.73
C PRO A 84 16.82 -32.60 -9.87
N GLY A 85 17.91 -32.60 -10.64
CA GLY A 85 18.83 -33.73 -10.79
C GLY A 85 20.18 -33.46 -10.11
N ALA A 86 21.08 -34.45 -10.13
CA ALA A 86 22.42 -34.35 -9.54
C ALA A 86 23.41 -33.44 -10.32
N GLY A 87 22.92 -32.69 -11.31
CA GLY A 87 23.74 -31.86 -12.20
C GLY A 87 23.24 -30.41 -12.30
N THR A 88 23.96 -29.59 -13.06
CA THR A 88 23.56 -28.23 -13.39
C THR A 88 22.26 -28.23 -14.17
N LEU A 89 21.25 -27.52 -13.67
CA LEU A 89 19.97 -27.35 -14.36
C LEU A 89 20.16 -26.26 -15.44
N PRO A 90 20.00 -26.58 -16.73
CA PRO A 90 20.09 -25.57 -17.77
C PRO A 90 18.89 -24.63 -17.73
N VAL A 91 19.11 -23.36 -18.05
CA VAL A 91 18.04 -22.40 -18.28
C VAL A 91 17.60 -22.54 -19.73
N THR A 92 16.35 -22.98 -19.93
CA THR A 92 15.78 -23.23 -21.26
C THR A 92 14.48 -22.45 -21.41
N PHE A 93 13.92 -22.44 -22.62
CA PHE A 93 12.61 -21.83 -22.85
C PHE A 93 11.49 -22.54 -22.05
N GLU A 94 11.60 -23.86 -21.91
CA GLU A 94 10.65 -24.65 -21.11
C GLU A 94 10.92 -24.52 -19.60
N ASN A 95 12.14 -24.22 -19.19
CA ASN A 95 12.53 -24.00 -17.79
C ASN A 95 13.19 -22.61 -17.63
N PRO A 96 12.39 -21.53 -17.74
CA PRO A 96 12.89 -20.16 -17.64
C PRO A 96 13.43 -19.85 -16.24
N PRO A 97 14.29 -18.82 -16.10
CA PRO A 97 14.83 -18.44 -14.80
C PRO A 97 13.73 -17.86 -13.90
N GLY A 98 13.75 -18.24 -12.63
CA GLY A 98 12.66 -17.92 -11.71
C GLY A 98 12.66 -18.71 -10.42
N LEU A 99 11.54 -18.65 -9.71
CA LEU A 99 11.24 -19.39 -8.49
C LEU A 99 10.32 -20.57 -8.81
N TYR A 100 10.73 -21.77 -8.41
CA TYR A 100 9.98 -23.02 -8.59
C TYR A 100 9.63 -23.63 -7.22
N GLY A 101 8.47 -24.24 -7.08
CA GLY A 101 8.01 -24.87 -5.85
C GLY A 101 6.63 -24.40 -5.43
N SER A 102 6.48 -24.04 -4.15
CA SER A 102 5.21 -23.60 -3.56
C SER A 102 5.41 -22.37 -2.67
N GLU A 103 4.32 -21.79 -2.17
CA GLU A 103 4.38 -20.67 -1.21
C GLU A 103 5.17 -21.01 0.07
N THR A 104 5.27 -22.30 0.41
CA THR A 104 5.95 -22.77 1.62
C THR A 104 7.44 -23.05 1.42
N GLY A 105 7.93 -23.04 0.18
CA GLY A 105 9.32 -23.31 -0.15
C GLY A 105 9.55 -23.15 -1.64
N VAL A 106 10.51 -22.29 -1.99
CA VAL A 106 10.88 -21.97 -3.37
C VAL A 106 12.35 -22.28 -3.63
N PHE A 107 12.61 -22.83 -4.80
CA PHE A 107 13.93 -23.03 -5.38
C PHE A 107 14.20 -21.93 -6.41
N ALA A 108 15.32 -21.23 -6.26
CA ALA A 108 15.74 -20.20 -7.21
C ALA A 108 16.54 -20.82 -8.34
N HIS A 109 15.94 -20.84 -9.53
CA HIS A 109 16.58 -21.19 -10.79
C HIS A 109 17.15 -19.92 -11.43
N ASN A 110 18.41 -19.61 -11.13
CA ASN A 110 19.04 -18.37 -11.54
C ASN A 110 19.51 -18.42 -13.00
N LEU A 111 19.38 -17.30 -13.70
CA LEU A 111 19.92 -17.16 -15.07
C LEU A 111 21.45 -17.26 -15.09
N LEU A 112 22.07 -16.73 -14.05
CA LEU A 112 23.52 -16.59 -13.93
C LEU A 112 24.03 -17.38 -12.72
N ASP A 113 25.22 -17.94 -12.86
CA ASP A 113 25.93 -18.56 -11.74
C ASP A 113 26.64 -17.50 -10.88
N VAL A 114 26.95 -17.84 -9.65
CA VAL A 114 27.65 -16.99 -8.67
C VAL A 114 29.03 -16.55 -9.18
N ALA A 115 29.67 -17.36 -10.04
CA ALA A 115 30.96 -17.05 -10.64
C ALA A 115 30.87 -16.19 -11.92
N SER A 116 29.66 -15.86 -12.39
CA SER A 116 29.49 -15.07 -13.61
C SER A 116 30.00 -13.63 -13.45
N THR A 117 30.75 -13.16 -14.45
CA THR A 117 31.26 -11.78 -14.50
C THR A 117 30.69 -11.05 -15.69
N PHE A 118 30.19 -9.84 -15.48
CA PHE A 118 29.74 -8.97 -16.56
C PHE A 118 30.94 -8.27 -17.21
N GLU A 119 31.28 -8.65 -18.43
CA GLU A 119 32.25 -7.92 -19.22
C GLU A 119 31.58 -6.74 -19.94
N PRO A 120 32.25 -5.57 -20.04
CA PRO A 120 31.76 -4.47 -20.85
C PRO A 120 31.56 -4.91 -22.31
N LEU A 121 30.45 -4.48 -22.92
CA LEU A 121 30.19 -4.75 -24.32
C LEU A 121 31.31 -4.15 -25.20
N ALA A 122 32.14 -5.00 -25.78
CA ALA A 122 33.15 -4.57 -26.74
C ALA A 122 32.45 -4.09 -28.02
N ARG A 123 32.73 -2.85 -28.45
CA ARG A 123 32.19 -2.34 -29.71
C ARG A 123 32.84 -3.09 -30.87
N PRO A 124 32.06 -3.69 -31.79
CA PRO A 124 32.62 -4.25 -33.00
C PRO A 124 33.30 -3.12 -33.80
N GLN A 125 34.52 -3.38 -34.28
CA GLN A 125 35.23 -2.44 -35.14
C GLN A 125 34.62 -2.48 -36.54
N VAL A 126 33.57 -1.69 -36.74
CA VAL A 126 32.90 -1.53 -38.04
C VAL A 126 33.39 -0.22 -38.67
N THR A 127 33.65 -0.24 -39.97
CA THR A 127 34.10 0.94 -40.75
C THR A 127 33.02 2.04 -40.87
N VAL A 128 31.80 1.77 -40.40
CA VAL A 128 30.66 2.69 -40.46
C VAL A 128 30.63 3.53 -39.17
N PRO A 129 30.33 4.84 -39.24
CA PRO A 129 30.17 5.66 -38.03
C PRO A 129 29.06 5.10 -37.13
N VAL A 130 29.45 4.65 -35.94
CA VAL A 130 28.55 4.16 -34.90
C VAL A 130 28.25 5.30 -33.92
N THR A 131 27.00 5.70 -33.79
CA THR A 131 26.54 6.62 -32.75
C THR A 131 25.98 5.83 -31.57
N THR A 132 26.40 6.18 -30.37
CA THR A 132 25.81 5.63 -29.15
C THR A 132 24.58 6.43 -28.80
N ILE A 133 23.40 5.84 -28.97
CA ILE A 133 22.16 6.39 -28.43
C ILE A 133 21.96 5.73 -27.08
N GLN A 134 21.87 6.53 -26.01
CA GLN A 134 21.44 5.98 -24.73
C GLN A 134 20.00 5.50 -24.91
N TYR A 135 19.72 4.25 -24.52
CA TYR A 135 18.34 3.77 -24.42
C TYR A 135 17.63 4.74 -23.48
N ALA A 136 16.75 5.57 -24.03
CA ALA A 136 15.91 6.46 -23.27
C ALA A 136 14.86 5.61 -22.55
N PHE A 137 15.28 4.91 -21.51
CA PHE A 137 14.38 4.63 -20.42
C PHE A 137 13.94 5.98 -19.88
N ASP A 138 12.65 6.05 -19.59
CA ASP A 138 11.90 7.20 -19.11
C ASP A 138 12.53 7.72 -17.80
N GLU A 139 13.65 8.43 -17.89
CA GLU A 139 14.43 8.90 -16.75
C GLU A 139 13.74 10.16 -16.22
N SER A 140 12.63 9.94 -15.51
CA SER A 140 11.88 11.00 -14.84
C SER A 140 12.77 11.60 -13.75
N ARG A 141 13.32 12.79 -14.01
CA ARG A 141 14.06 13.54 -13.00
C ARG A 141 13.08 14.08 -11.97
N ASN A 142 13.31 13.76 -10.70
CA ASN A 142 12.48 14.24 -9.61
C ASN A 142 12.70 15.75 -9.35
N LEU A 143 11.90 16.59 -10.00
CA LEU A 143 11.96 18.05 -9.90
C LEU A 143 11.23 18.61 -8.66
N LYS A 144 10.53 17.78 -7.90
CA LYS A 144 9.76 18.23 -6.73
C LYS A 144 10.64 18.99 -5.74
N GLY A 145 11.82 18.45 -5.42
CA GLY A 145 12.76 19.09 -4.49
C GLY A 145 13.23 20.46 -4.99
N ALA A 146 13.62 20.57 -6.25
CA ALA A 146 14.09 21.82 -6.85
C ALA A 146 12.97 22.88 -6.94
N LEU A 147 11.75 22.48 -7.32
CA LEU A 147 10.60 23.38 -7.41
C LEU A 147 10.13 23.86 -6.04
N VAL A 148 10.12 22.99 -5.03
CA VAL A 148 9.81 23.38 -3.64
C VAL A 148 10.86 24.36 -3.11
N ALA A 149 12.15 24.11 -3.36
CA ALA A 149 13.22 25.03 -2.97
C ALA A 149 13.08 26.40 -3.66
N ALA A 150 12.75 26.41 -4.96
CA ALA A 150 12.50 27.64 -5.71
C ALA A 150 11.28 28.42 -5.16
N ALA A 151 10.18 27.72 -4.84
CA ALA A 151 8.99 28.33 -4.25
C ALA A 151 9.28 28.96 -2.88
N LEU A 152 10.02 28.26 -2.01
CA LEU A 152 10.45 28.80 -0.71
C LEU A 152 11.35 30.03 -0.85
N LEU A 153 12.25 30.04 -1.84
CA LEU A 153 13.13 31.18 -2.11
C LEU A 153 12.34 32.38 -2.61
N LEU A 154 11.37 32.17 -3.50
CA LEU A 154 10.46 33.24 -3.96
C LEU A 154 9.63 33.80 -2.82
N MET A 155 9.11 32.96 -1.93
CA MET A 155 8.37 33.40 -0.74
C MET A 155 9.25 34.25 0.19
N LEU A 156 10.51 33.84 0.43
CA LEU A 156 11.46 34.64 1.21
C LEU A 156 11.75 35.99 0.55
N LEU A 157 11.94 36.03 -0.76
CA LEU A 157 12.15 37.28 -1.49
C LEU A 157 10.92 38.20 -1.40
N ASP A 158 9.72 37.66 -1.57
CA ASP A 158 8.47 38.43 -1.45
C ASP A 158 8.32 39.03 -0.05
N THR A 159 8.58 38.24 1.00
CA THR A 159 8.57 38.77 2.38
C THR A 159 9.60 39.88 2.59
N LEU A 160 10.78 39.78 1.98
CA LEU A 160 11.82 40.80 2.07
C LEU A 160 11.41 42.10 1.34
N VAL A 161 10.76 41.98 0.19
CA VAL A 161 10.21 43.11 -0.58
C VAL A 161 9.10 43.80 0.21
N VAL A 162 8.16 43.05 0.77
CA VAL A 162 7.09 43.59 1.62
C VAL A 162 7.68 44.29 2.86
N LEU A 163 8.70 43.71 3.49
CA LEU A 163 9.40 44.31 4.63
C LEU A 163 10.12 45.62 4.26
N TRP A 164 10.70 45.66 3.06
CA TRP A 164 11.36 46.84 2.53
C TRP A 164 10.36 47.96 2.21
N MET A 165 9.25 47.63 1.54
CA MET A 165 8.13 48.55 1.27
C MET A 165 7.44 49.03 2.55
N GLY A 166 7.34 48.17 3.57
CA GLY A 166 6.84 48.48 4.91
C GLY A 166 7.72 49.45 5.71
N GLY A 167 8.86 49.87 5.14
CA GLY A 167 9.68 50.95 5.69
C GLY A 167 10.58 50.54 6.86
N LEU A 168 10.84 49.24 7.07
CA LEU A 168 11.68 48.76 8.17
C LEU A 168 13.11 49.32 8.10
N PHE A 169 13.64 49.53 6.89
CA PHE A 169 14.99 50.07 6.68
C PHE A 169 15.09 51.60 6.71
N TRP A 170 13.96 52.33 6.69
CA TRP A 170 13.96 53.81 6.68
C TRP A 170 13.59 54.44 8.03
N ARG A 171 13.12 53.66 9.00
CA ARG A 171 12.82 54.17 10.34
C ARG A 171 14.09 54.25 11.19
N ARG A 172 14.70 55.44 11.21
CA ARG A 172 15.66 55.88 12.25
C ARG A 172 15.13 55.48 13.64
N PRO A 173 15.96 54.94 14.56
CA PRO A 173 15.50 54.46 15.85
C PRO A 173 15.23 55.65 16.76
N ARG A 174 14.02 56.20 16.74
CA ARG A 174 13.57 57.05 17.83
C ARG A 174 13.07 56.14 18.94
N ARG A 175 13.90 56.04 19.98
CA ARG A 175 13.62 55.45 21.28
C ARG A 175 12.18 55.75 21.71
N ALA A 176 11.29 54.78 21.58
CA ALA A 176 10.03 54.75 22.31
C ALA A 176 9.55 53.29 22.39
N GLY A 177 9.70 52.71 23.58
CA GLY A 177 8.91 51.58 24.06
C GLY A 177 9.24 50.22 23.47
N ALA A 178 10.03 49.44 24.20
CA ALA A 178 10.17 47.98 24.07
C ALA A 178 8.86 47.19 24.28
N ALA A 179 7.70 47.85 24.28
CA ALA A 179 6.36 47.26 24.33
C ALA A 179 5.71 47.12 22.94
N ALA A 180 6.20 47.85 21.93
CA ALA A 180 5.63 47.79 20.57
C ALA A 180 6.19 46.62 19.74
N THR A 181 7.43 46.20 20.00
CA THR A 181 8.07 45.08 19.28
C THR A 181 7.59 43.71 19.77
N THR A 182 7.23 43.58 21.05
CA THR A 182 6.61 42.35 21.57
C THR A 182 5.15 42.22 21.13
N ALA A 183 4.39 43.32 21.04
CA ALA A 183 3.06 43.32 20.46
C ALA A 183 3.08 43.00 18.96
N ALA A 184 4.05 43.54 18.20
CA ALA A 184 4.18 43.24 16.77
C ALA A 184 4.63 41.79 16.50
N VAL A 185 5.50 41.22 17.34
CA VAL A 185 5.90 39.79 17.22
C VAL A 185 4.76 38.86 17.65
N LEU A 186 3.96 39.22 18.67
CA LEU A 186 2.79 38.44 19.07
C LEU A 186 1.63 38.56 18.06
N ILE A 187 1.48 39.70 17.38
CA ILE A 187 0.53 39.86 16.27
C ILE A 187 1.04 39.14 15.01
N ALA A 188 2.36 39.12 14.75
CA ALA A 188 2.94 38.36 13.65
C ALA A 188 2.91 36.84 13.89
N LEU A 189 3.15 36.37 15.12
CA LEU A 189 2.90 34.97 15.49
C LEU A 189 1.40 34.65 15.50
N GLY A 190 0.56 35.57 15.96
CA GLY A 190 -0.90 35.48 15.88
C GLY A 190 -1.41 35.45 14.44
N ALA A 191 -0.72 36.09 13.49
CA ALA A 191 -1.04 36.03 12.07
C ALA A 191 -0.52 34.74 11.40
N LEU A 192 0.62 34.20 11.85
CA LEU A 192 1.16 32.91 11.39
C LEU A 192 0.38 31.70 11.92
N PHE A 193 -0.25 31.80 13.10
CA PHE A 193 -1.05 30.72 13.72
C PHE A 193 -2.57 30.98 13.72
N GLY A 194 -3.02 32.22 13.52
CA GLY A 194 -4.43 32.61 13.57
C GLY A 194 -5.14 32.65 12.21
N HIS A 195 -4.42 32.48 11.10
CA HIS A 195 -5.01 32.21 9.79
C HIS A 195 -5.13 30.70 9.52
N ALA A 196 -5.52 29.95 10.55
CA ALA A 196 -6.34 28.76 10.32
C ALA A 196 -7.80 29.20 10.15
N ASP A 197 -8.03 30.17 9.26
CA ASP A 197 -9.33 30.26 8.63
C ASP A 197 -9.39 29.02 7.74
N LEU A 198 -10.11 28.01 8.24
CA LEU A 198 -10.78 27.06 7.39
C LEU A 198 -11.42 27.88 6.28
N ALA A 199 -10.83 27.84 5.09
CA ALA A 199 -11.47 28.32 3.89
C ALA A 199 -12.77 27.52 3.75
N ARG A 200 -13.84 28.02 4.38
CA ARG A 200 -15.20 27.61 4.14
C ARG A 200 -15.55 28.24 2.82
N ALA A 201 -15.21 27.52 1.75
CA ALA A 201 -16.06 27.53 0.58
C ALA A 201 -17.46 27.19 1.09
N ASP A 202 -18.37 28.16 1.03
CA ASP A 202 -19.78 28.01 1.41
C ASP A 202 -20.52 27.26 0.28
N ASP A 203 -20.00 26.09 -0.06
CA ASP A 203 -20.60 25.09 -0.94
C ASP A 203 -21.15 23.91 -0.12
N ALA A 204 -21.26 24.07 1.20
CA ALA A 204 -21.75 23.03 2.11
C ALA A 204 -23.23 22.74 1.82
N LYS A 205 -23.46 21.83 0.88
CA LYS A 205 -24.75 21.18 0.72
C LYS A 205 -24.97 20.28 1.93
N PRO A 206 -26.22 20.02 2.35
CA PRO A 206 -26.51 19.04 3.41
C PRO A 206 -25.86 17.66 3.18
N SER A 207 -25.50 17.30 1.94
CA SER A 207 -24.75 16.08 1.61
C SER A 207 -23.31 16.08 2.11
N ASP A 208 -22.69 17.24 2.32
CA ASP A 208 -21.25 17.33 2.54
C ASP A 208 -20.87 16.98 3.98
N GLN A 209 -21.74 17.24 4.96
CA GLN A 209 -21.55 16.75 6.33
C GLN A 209 -21.64 15.22 6.40
N ALA A 210 -22.60 14.63 5.69
CA ALA A 210 -22.72 13.18 5.59
C ALA A 210 -21.51 12.55 4.87
N ALA A 211 -21.00 13.21 3.83
CA ALA A 211 -19.78 12.79 3.13
C ALA A 211 -18.52 12.91 4.00
N ILE A 212 -18.35 14.01 4.74
CA ILE A 212 -17.22 14.21 5.67
C ILE A 212 -17.25 13.16 6.79
N GLU A 213 -18.41 12.88 7.36
CA GLU A 213 -18.56 11.81 8.35
C GLU A 213 -18.24 10.44 7.75
N ALA A 214 -18.72 10.13 6.54
CA ALA A 214 -18.48 8.88 5.84
C ALA A 214 -16.98 8.64 5.56
N ILE A 215 -16.21 9.69 5.30
CA ILE A 215 -14.76 9.61 5.09
C ILE A 215 -14.00 9.43 6.41
N SER A 216 -14.49 10.03 7.51
CA SER A 216 -13.75 10.06 8.80
C SER A 216 -13.66 8.72 9.52
N LYS A 217 -14.62 7.82 9.30
CA LYS A 217 -14.67 6.48 9.92
C LYS A 217 -15.24 5.47 8.94
N THR A 218 -14.52 4.37 8.76
CA THR A 218 -14.97 3.22 7.99
C THR A 218 -16.31 2.73 8.51
N ARG A 219 -17.31 2.64 7.64
CA ARG A 219 -18.66 2.14 7.98
C ARG A 219 -19.18 1.26 6.86
N ILE A 220 -20.05 0.31 7.21
CA ILE A 220 -20.71 -0.56 6.24
C ILE A 220 -21.99 0.13 5.78
N ALA A 221 -22.25 0.13 4.48
CA ALA A 221 -23.48 0.70 3.93
C ALA A 221 -24.50 -0.38 3.59
N TYR A 222 -25.78 -0.01 3.56
CA TYR A 222 -26.85 -0.82 3.00
C TYR A 222 -27.70 -0.01 2.00
N VAL A 223 -28.18 -0.67 0.96
CA VAL A 223 -29.00 -0.04 -0.06
C VAL A 223 -30.41 0.20 0.47
N LEU A 224 -30.90 1.44 0.32
CA LEU A 224 -32.29 1.79 0.63
C LEU A 224 -33.21 1.26 -0.49
N THR A 225 -34.06 0.30 -0.13
CA THR A 225 -35.02 -0.34 -1.06
C THR A 225 -36.32 0.45 -1.20
N GLY A 226 -36.60 1.35 -0.26
CA GLY A 226 -37.88 2.05 -0.18
C GLY A 226 -38.98 1.24 0.51
N VAL A 227 -38.69 0.01 0.96
CA VAL A 227 -39.57 -0.84 1.77
C VAL A 227 -39.13 -0.72 3.24
N PRO A 228 -39.89 -0.01 4.10
CA PRO A 228 -39.43 0.31 5.47
C PRO A 228 -39.07 -0.92 6.32
N GLY A 229 -39.76 -2.04 6.11
CA GLY A 229 -39.48 -3.31 6.78
C GLY A 229 -38.11 -3.89 6.42
N VAL A 230 -37.77 -3.89 5.13
CA VAL A 230 -36.46 -4.39 4.65
C VAL A 230 -35.34 -3.47 5.10
N ASP A 231 -35.54 -2.15 4.98
CA ASP A 231 -34.53 -1.16 5.35
C ASP A 231 -34.24 -1.17 6.86
N SER A 232 -35.26 -1.36 7.71
CA SER A 232 -35.10 -1.46 9.17
C SER A 232 -34.43 -2.77 9.60
N ILE A 233 -34.77 -3.90 8.97
CA ILE A 233 -34.11 -5.19 9.22
C ILE A 233 -32.64 -5.12 8.81
N SER A 234 -32.34 -4.55 7.65
CA SER A 234 -30.98 -4.40 7.13
C SER A 234 -30.12 -3.55 8.07
N ARG A 235 -30.67 -2.42 8.55
CA ARG A 235 -30.00 -1.58 9.55
C ARG A 235 -29.71 -2.34 10.84
N ALA A 236 -30.73 -2.99 11.42
CA ALA A 236 -30.57 -3.72 12.68
C ALA A 236 -29.58 -4.89 12.56
N GLY A 237 -29.61 -5.61 11.43
CA GLY A 237 -28.67 -6.69 11.14
C GLY A 237 -27.23 -6.18 11.07
N LEU A 238 -26.98 -5.08 10.36
CA LEU A 238 -25.65 -4.47 10.25
C LEU A 238 -25.17 -3.83 11.55
N GLU A 239 -26.06 -3.30 12.39
CA GLU A 239 -25.71 -2.84 13.74
C GLU A 239 -25.25 -4.01 14.62
N GLY A 240 -25.92 -5.16 14.52
CA GLY A 240 -25.49 -6.40 15.17
C GLY A 240 -24.13 -6.87 14.68
N LEU A 241 -23.92 -6.87 13.35
CA LEU A 241 -22.63 -7.22 12.74
C LEU A 241 -21.51 -6.28 13.19
N THR A 242 -21.76 -4.98 13.24
CA THR A 242 -20.81 -3.96 13.70
C THR A 242 -20.35 -4.26 15.12
N ARG A 243 -21.28 -4.57 16.03
CA ARG A 243 -20.96 -4.94 17.42
C ARG A 243 -20.12 -6.21 17.50
N PHE A 244 -20.48 -7.23 16.71
CA PHE A 244 -19.72 -8.46 16.63
C PHE A 244 -18.29 -8.24 16.10
N LEU A 245 -18.12 -7.39 15.09
CA LEU A 245 -16.81 -7.04 14.54
C LEU A 245 -15.95 -6.33 15.59
N ILE A 246 -16.51 -5.41 16.36
CA ILE A 246 -15.80 -4.71 17.45
C ILE A 246 -15.37 -5.71 18.55
N GLU A 247 -16.20 -6.70 18.88
CA GLU A 247 -15.88 -7.70 19.90
C GLU A 247 -14.83 -8.73 19.45
N LYS A 248 -14.72 -9.00 18.15
CA LYS A 248 -13.87 -10.07 17.60
C LYS A 248 -12.64 -9.58 16.83
N THR A 249 -12.56 -8.28 16.53
CA THR A 249 -11.49 -7.69 15.73
C THR A 249 -11.05 -6.34 16.29
N ALA A 250 -9.91 -5.83 15.84
CA ALA A 250 -9.46 -4.47 16.17
C ALA A 250 -10.12 -3.38 15.29
N LEU A 251 -11.11 -3.74 14.47
CA LEU A 251 -11.84 -2.79 13.63
C LEU A 251 -12.89 -2.06 14.49
N GLU A 252 -12.85 -0.73 14.48
CA GLU A 252 -13.87 0.13 15.11
C GLU A 252 -14.70 0.85 14.04
N PRO A 253 -15.63 0.15 13.37
CA PRO A 253 -16.45 0.77 12.34
C PRO A 253 -17.48 1.74 12.94
N GLY A 254 -17.87 2.74 12.16
CA GLY A 254 -18.98 3.65 12.48
C GLY A 254 -20.35 2.97 12.35
N ALA A 255 -21.41 3.71 12.67
CA ALA A 255 -22.79 3.21 12.51
C ALA A 255 -23.11 2.92 11.03
N PRO A 256 -23.90 1.88 10.72
CA PRO A 256 -24.28 1.56 9.34
C PRO A 256 -25.01 2.72 8.65
N ALA A 257 -24.70 2.96 7.39
CA ALA A 257 -25.30 4.04 6.61
C ALA A 257 -26.25 3.50 5.53
N GLY A 258 -27.46 4.05 5.43
CA GLY A 258 -28.36 3.79 4.31
C GLY A 258 -27.95 4.64 3.12
N VAL A 259 -27.81 4.02 1.93
CA VAL A 259 -27.39 4.72 0.70
C VAL A 259 -28.41 4.54 -0.42
N ASP A 260 -28.67 5.61 -1.17
CA ASP A 260 -29.37 5.60 -2.45
C ASP A 260 -28.34 5.52 -3.59
N ILE A 261 -28.30 4.39 -4.27
CA ILE A 261 -27.37 4.10 -5.37
C ILE A 261 -27.43 5.18 -6.47
N SER A 262 -28.60 5.77 -6.69
CA SER A 262 -28.79 6.72 -7.77
C SER A 262 -28.20 8.09 -7.44
N LYS A 263 -28.11 8.45 -6.15
CA LYS A 263 -27.79 9.81 -5.71
C LYS A 263 -26.49 9.89 -4.93
N ASP A 264 -26.24 8.93 -4.06
CA ASP A 264 -25.16 9.01 -3.08
C ASP A 264 -23.82 8.57 -3.67
N GLU A 265 -22.74 9.04 -3.08
CA GLU A 265 -21.37 8.66 -3.47
C GLU A 265 -20.98 7.33 -2.82
N LEU A 266 -20.80 6.29 -3.64
CA LEU A 266 -20.59 4.91 -3.18
C LEU A 266 -19.14 4.62 -2.78
N SER A 267 -18.19 5.38 -3.33
CA SER A 267 -16.74 5.17 -3.12
C SER A 267 -16.29 5.34 -1.66
N PHE A 268 -17.13 5.94 -0.80
CA PHE A 268 -16.84 6.10 0.63
C PHE A 268 -17.04 4.83 1.45
N TYR A 269 -17.68 3.81 0.89
CA TYR A 269 -18.05 2.59 1.61
C TYR A 269 -17.25 1.40 1.07
N PRO A 270 -16.44 0.71 1.89
CA PRO A 270 -15.69 -0.45 1.41
C PRO A 270 -16.58 -1.68 1.14
N LEU A 271 -17.74 -1.74 1.80
CA LEU A 271 -18.72 -2.82 1.67
C LEU A 271 -20.14 -2.23 1.64
N ILE A 272 -20.91 -2.63 0.64
CA ILE A 272 -22.33 -2.29 0.49
C ILE A 272 -23.15 -3.58 0.55
N TYR A 273 -24.09 -3.66 1.47
CA TYR A 273 -25.09 -4.73 1.56
C TYR A 273 -26.34 -4.35 0.75
N TRP A 274 -26.73 -5.19 -0.20
CA TRP A 274 -27.90 -4.96 -1.04
C TRP A 274 -28.94 -6.07 -0.84
N PRO A 275 -30.01 -5.82 -0.08
CA PRO A 275 -31.14 -6.73 0.00
C PRO A 275 -31.99 -6.62 -1.27
N ILE A 276 -32.16 -7.74 -1.98
CA ILE A 276 -32.99 -7.83 -3.18
C ILE A 276 -34.38 -8.30 -2.76
N ASP A 277 -35.37 -7.42 -2.92
CA ASP A 277 -36.77 -7.70 -2.58
C ASP A 277 -37.67 -7.56 -3.83
N PRO A 278 -38.59 -8.50 -4.11
CA PRO A 278 -39.51 -8.42 -5.25
C PRO A 278 -40.45 -7.20 -5.23
N ALA A 279 -40.73 -6.65 -4.04
CA ALA A 279 -41.54 -5.44 -3.87
C ALA A 279 -40.75 -4.15 -4.03
N ALA A 280 -39.41 -4.22 -4.07
CA ALA A 280 -38.58 -3.05 -4.33
C ALA A 280 -38.64 -2.66 -5.82
N PRO A 281 -38.69 -1.36 -6.15
CA PRO A 281 -38.66 -0.91 -7.53
C PRO A 281 -37.37 -1.34 -8.23
N MET A 282 -37.48 -1.75 -9.49
CA MET A 282 -36.31 -2.15 -10.26
C MET A 282 -35.35 -0.97 -10.43
N PRO A 283 -34.04 -1.14 -10.14
CA PRO A 283 -33.06 -0.07 -10.28
C PRO A 283 -32.99 0.45 -11.71
N SER A 284 -32.79 1.76 -11.87
CA SER A 284 -32.55 2.35 -13.18
C SER A 284 -31.23 1.84 -13.79
N GLN A 285 -31.12 1.86 -15.11
CA GLN A 285 -29.88 1.47 -15.80
C GLN A 285 -28.68 2.31 -15.36
N ALA A 286 -28.90 3.59 -15.01
CA ALA A 286 -27.88 4.46 -14.45
C ALA A 286 -27.41 3.99 -13.07
N ALA A 287 -28.34 3.55 -12.20
CA ALA A 287 -28.00 3.01 -10.88
C ALA A 287 -27.18 1.72 -10.98
N ILE A 288 -27.55 0.83 -11.91
CA ILE A 288 -26.79 -0.42 -12.19
C ILE A 288 -25.36 -0.08 -12.64
N ALA A 289 -25.20 0.85 -13.59
CA ALA A 289 -23.89 1.27 -14.06
C ALA A 289 -23.00 1.88 -12.95
N ARG A 290 -23.58 2.58 -11.97
CA ARG A 290 -22.83 3.11 -10.82
C ARG A 290 -22.33 2.01 -9.90
N ILE A 291 -23.11 0.94 -9.69
CA ILE A 291 -22.69 -0.22 -8.90
C ILE A 291 -21.61 -1.02 -9.64
N ASP A 292 -21.76 -1.21 -10.95
CA ASP A 292 -20.74 -1.87 -11.77
C ASP A 292 -19.40 -1.11 -11.70
N ALA A 293 -19.44 0.22 -11.81
CA ALA A 293 -18.25 1.06 -11.68
C ALA A 293 -17.61 0.96 -10.28
N TYR A 294 -18.42 0.96 -9.22
CA TYR A 294 -17.95 0.76 -7.85
C TYR A 294 -17.23 -0.59 -7.67
N MET A 295 -17.79 -1.68 -8.21
CA MET A 295 -17.17 -3.00 -8.17
C MET A 295 -15.86 -3.06 -8.98
N GLN A 296 -15.81 -2.43 -10.15
CA GLN A 296 -14.58 -2.34 -10.95
C GLN A 296 -13.46 -1.54 -10.25
N GLN A 297 -13.82 -0.60 -9.38
CA GLN A 297 -12.87 0.20 -8.58
C GLN A 297 -12.45 -0.49 -7.27
N GLY A 298 -12.82 -1.76 -7.07
CA GLY A 298 -12.42 -2.56 -5.90
C GLY A 298 -13.40 -2.49 -4.72
N GLY A 299 -14.56 -1.87 -4.91
CA GLY A 299 -15.66 -1.92 -3.95
C GLY A 299 -16.28 -3.32 -3.86
N THR A 300 -16.77 -3.71 -2.68
CA THR A 300 -17.43 -5.01 -2.48
C THR A 300 -18.93 -4.82 -2.28
N VAL A 301 -19.74 -5.54 -3.05
CA VAL A 301 -21.21 -5.58 -2.90
C VAL A 301 -21.64 -6.98 -2.48
N LEU A 302 -22.44 -7.07 -1.42
CA LEU A 302 -23.08 -8.31 -0.99
C LEU A 302 -24.56 -8.28 -1.38
N PHE A 303 -24.92 -9.05 -2.40
CA PHE A 303 -26.31 -9.22 -2.81
C PHE A 303 -26.98 -10.31 -1.95
N ASP A 304 -28.05 -9.94 -1.25
CA ASP A 304 -28.87 -10.86 -0.46
C ASP A 304 -30.22 -11.07 -1.14
N THR A 305 -30.34 -12.19 -1.82
CA THR A 305 -31.61 -12.67 -2.40
C THR A 305 -32.32 -13.49 -1.34
N ARG A 306 -33.31 -12.88 -0.68
CA ARG A 306 -34.15 -13.56 0.30
C ARG A 306 -35.07 -14.60 -0.31
#